data_AF-A0AAV4RJN9-F1
#
_entry.id   AF-A0AAV4RJN9-F1
#
_cell.length_a   1.000
_cell.length_b   1.000
_cell.length_c   1.000
_cell.angle_alpha   90.00
_cell.angle_beta   90.00
_cell.angle_gamma   90.00
#
_symmetry.space_group_name_H-M   'P 1'
#
loop_
_entity.id
_entity.type
_entity.pdbx_description
1 polymer ?
#
loop_
_entity_poly.entity_id
_entity_poly.type
_entity_poly.pdbx_seq_one_letter_code
_entity_poly.pdbx_strand_id
1 'polypeptide(L)'
;MKTPNLLQHLISTSLVLNAEEGLQAREVPVGCIMLYKSQVIASSRNTINETKNATRHAEINCIDQVIDWCKKTMRIGMKYSNK
;
A
#
# COMPACT_ATOMS: atom_id res chain seq x y z
N MET A 1 10.36 -9.74 -26.13
CA MET A 1 9.82 -9.56 -24.76
C MET A 1 10.32 -8.22 -24.24
N LYS A 2 9.45 -7.30 -23.82
CA LYS A 2 9.90 -6.03 -23.23
C LYS A 2 10.39 -6.32 -21.81
N THR A 3 11.63 -5.99 -21.49
CA THR A 3 12.17 -6.08 -20.13
C THR A 3 11.33 -5.15 -19.23
N PRO A 4 10.81 -5.65 -18.08
CA PRO A 4 10.15 -4.78 -17.13
C PRO A 4 11.16 -3.74 -16.65
N ASN A 5 10.73 -2.48 -16.61
CA ASN A 5 11.57 -1.43 -16.05
C ASN A 5 11.76 -1.67 -14.53
N LEU A 6 12.80 -1.06 -13.94
CA LEU A 6 13.15 -1.25 -12.54
C LEU A 6 11.96 -1.01 -11.59
N LEU A 7 11.11 -0.03 -11.91
CA LEU A 7 9.90 0.27 -11.13
C LEU A 7 8.90 -0.88 -11.16
N GLN A 8 8.66 -1.48 -12.32
CA GLN A 8 7.75 -2.62 -12.48
C GLN A 8 8.25 -3.85 -11.72
N HIS A 9 9.58 -4.07 -11.70
CA HIS A 9 10.18 -5.13 -10.89
C HIS A 9 9.98 -4.87 -9.39
N LEU A 10 10.32 -3.66 -8.91
CA LEU A 10 10.14 -3.26 -7.50
C LEU A 10 8.69 -3.38 -7.03
N ILE A 11 7.72 -2.98 -7.87
CA ILE A 11 6.28 -3.14 -7.62
C ILE A 11 5.93 -4.62 -7.41
N SER A 12 6.37 -5.47 -8.34
CA SER A 12 6.09 -6.90 -8.28
C SER A 12 6.70 -7.54 -7.03
N THR A 13 7.92 -7.15 -6.66
CA THR A 13 8.59 -7.65 -5.45
C THR A 13 7.83 -7.23 -4.19
N SER A 14 7.43 -5.95 -4.08
CA SER A 14 6.68 -5.47 -2.91
C SER A 14 5.34 -6.17 -2.73
N LEU A 15 4.63 -6.47 -3.82
CA LEU A 15 3.37 -7.22 -3.77
C LEU A 15 3.57 -8.63 -3.22
N VAL A 16 4.62 -9.32 -3.68
CA VAL A 16 4.94 -10.68 -3.22
C VAL A 16 5.34 -10.68 -1.75
N LEU A 17 6.18 -9.74 -1.31
CA LEU A 17 6.59 -9.64 0.09
C LEU A 17 5.40 -9.44 1.04
N ASN A 18 4.47 -8.54 0.72
CA ASN A 18 3.26 -8.34 1.53
C ASN A 18 2.39 -9.61 1.60
N ALA A 19 2.27 -10.34 0.49
CA ALA A 19 1.51 -11.58 0.44
C ALA A 19 2.17 -12.67 1.30
N GLU A 20 3.51 -12.78 1.27
CA GLU A 20 4.30 -13.67 2.12
C GLU A 20 4.16 -13.32 3.61
N GLU A 21 4.20 -12.03 3.96
CA GLU A 21 3.93 -11.57 5.33
C GLU A 21 2.52 -11.94 5.78
N GLY A 22 1.53 -11.82 4.90
CA GLY A 22 0.15 -12.27 5.16
C GLY A 22 0.07 -13.77 5.41
N LEU A 23 0.74 -14.56 4.58
CA LEU A 23 0.81 -16.01 4.76
C LEU A 23 1.42 -16.38 6.13
N GLN A 24 2.52 -15.73 6.51
CA GLN A 24 3.19 -15.94 7.81
C GLN A 24 2.28 -15.55 8.98
N ALA A 25 1.46 -14.51 8.82
CA ALA A 25 0.45 -14.08 9.77
C ALA A 25 -0.82 -14.95 9.77
N ARG A 26 -0.87 -16.03 8.99
CA ARG A 26 -2.04 -16.90 8.79
C ARG A 26 -3.25 -16.15 8.20
N GLU A 27 -3.00 -15.13 7.39
CA GLU A 27 -3.99 -14.44 6.59
C GLU A 27 -4.06 -15.03 5.18
N VAL A 28 -5.10 -14.69 4.42
CA VAL A 28 -5.12 -14.99 2.97
C VAL A 28 -3.98 -14.18 2.31
N PRO A 29 -3.09 -14.80 1.52
CA PRO A 29 -1.86 -14.17 1.03
C PRO A 29 -2.14 -13.22 -0.14
N VAL A 30 -2.57 -12.01 0.18
CA VAL A 30 -2.83 -10.92 -0.77
C VAL A 30 -1.99 -9.72 -0.38
N GLY A 31 -1.19 -9.22 -1.32
CA GLY A 31 -0.48 -7.95 -1.23
C GLY A 31 -1.17 -6.88 -2.08
N CYS A 32 -1.17 -5.64 -1.58
CA CYS A 32 -1.69 -4.48 -2.30
C CYS A 32 -0.71 -3.31 -2.19
N ILE A 33 -0.55 -2.55 -3.26
CA ILE A 33 0.21 -1.29 -3.26
C ILE A 33 -0.59 -0.21 -4.01
N MET A 34 -0.40 1.05 -3.64
CA MET A 34 -0.93 2.20 -4.37
C MET A 34 0.21 3.07 -4.87
N LEU A 35 0.19 3.38 -6.16
CA LEU A 35 1.17 4.24 -6.82
C LEU A 35 0.54 5.57 -7.23
N TYR A 36 1.27 6.65 -7.00
CA TYR A 36 0.92 7.97 -7.50
C TYR A 36 2.18 8.67 -8.00
N LYS A 37 2.17 9.17 -9.25
CA LYS A 37 3.33 9.81 -9.90
C LYS A 37 4.63 8.98 -9.78
N SER A 38 4.53 7.68 -10.06
CA SER A 38 5.66 6.73 -9.98
C SER A 38 6.25 6.53 -8.58
N GLN A 39 5.57 6.98 -7.52
CA GLN A 39 5.94 6.74 -6.12
C GLN A 39 4.92 5.80 -5.48
N VAL A 40 5.40 4.81 -4.72
CA VAL A 40 4.54 4.01 -3.83
C VAL A 40 4.14 4.87 -2.64
N ILE A 41 2.84 5.10 -2.49
CA ILE A 41 2.27 5.93 -1.41
C ILE A 41 1.61 5.09 -0.30
N ALA A 42 1.31 3.82 -0.59
CA ALA A 42 0.79 2.84 0.36
C ALA A 42 1.14 1.41 -0.06
N SER A 43 1.27 0.53 0.93
CA SER A 43 1.61 -0.89 0.78
C SER A 43 1.00 -1.68 1.93
N SER A 44 0.29 -2.76 1.65
CA SER A 44 -0.51 -3.49 2.65
C SER A 44 -0.71 -4.96 2.30
N ARG A 45 -1.18 -5.69 3.32
CA ARG A 45 -1.66 -7.08 3.25
C ARG A 45 -3.01 -7.23 3.95
N ASN A 46 -3.64 -8.40 3.84
CA ASN A 46 -4.81 -8.75 4.64
C ASN A 46 -4.47 -8.75 6.15
N THR A 47 -5.44 -8.36 6.98
CA THR A 47 -5.36 -8.37 8.46
C THR A 47 -6.68 -8.83 9.10
N ILE A 48 -7.42 -9.70 8.42
CA ILE A 48 -8.77 -10.14 8.80
C ILE A 48 -8.74 -10.87 10.15
N ASN A 49 -7.86 -11.86 10.29
CA ASN A 49 -7.70 -12.67 11.49
C ASN A 49 -7.11 -11.86 12.63
N GLU A 50 -6.11 -11.02 12.34
CA GLU A 50 -5.45 -10.18 13.36
C GLU A 50 -6.41 -9.16 13.98
N THR A 51 -7.22 -8.51 13.16
CA THR A 51 -8.16 -7.47 13.61
C THR A 51 -9.52 -8.02 14.00
N LYS A 52 -9.79 -9.29 13.72
CA LYS A 52 -11.11 -9.94 13.83
C LYS A 52 -12.20 -9.16 13.09
N ASN A 53 -11.84 -8.57 11.94
CA ASN A 53 -12.74 -7.80 11.10
C ASN A 53 -12.62 -8.29 9.65
N ALA A 54 -13.70 -8.93 9.17
CA ALA A 54 -13.82 -9.49 7.83
C ALA A 54 -13.56 -8.48 6.71
N THR A 55 -13.70 -7.18 6.94
CA THR A 55 -13.49 -6.16 5.91
C THR A 55 -12.03 -5.72 5.75
N ARG A 56 -11.11 -6.17 6.60
CA ARG A 56 -9.70 -5.73 6.59
C ARG A 56 -8.85 -6.48 5.55
N HIS A 57 -9.33 -6.42 4.32
CA HIS A 57 -8.58 -6.87 3.13
C HIS A 57 -7.41 -5.91 2.83
N ALA A 58 -6.43 -6.39 2.08
CA ALA A 58 -5.24 -5.64 1.70
C ALA A 58 -5.60 -4.32 1.04
N GLU A 59 -6.59 -4.31 0.14
CA GLU A 59 -7.06 -3.12 -0.58
C GLU A 59 -7.62 -2.06 0.38
N ILE A 60 -8.44 -2.48 1.35
CA ILE A 60 -9.02 -1.57 2.35
C ILE A 60 -7.93 -1.00 3.26
N ASN A 61 -7.00 -1.85 3.71
CA ASN A 61 -5.83 -1.40 4.46
C ASN A 61 -4.97 -0.42 3.65
N CYS A 62 -4.85 -0.61 2.33
CA CYS A 62 -4.11 0.28 1.44
C CYS A 62 -4.80 1.65 1.32
N ILE A 63 -6.13 1.66 1.17
CA ILE A 63 -6.92 2.88 1.06
C ILE A 63 -6.79 3.74 2.32
N ASP A 64 -6.82 3.14 3.51
CA ASP A 64 -6.61 3.87 4.77
C ASP A 64 -5.26 4.61 4.78
N GLN A 65 -4.18 3.93 4.35
CA GLN A 65 -2.86 4.53 4.25
C GLN A 65 -2.82 5.67 3.23
N VAL A 66 -3.53 5.53 2.09
CA VAL A 66 -3.65 6.60 1.09
C VAL A 66 -4.37 7.82 1.66
N ILE A 67 -5.46 7.61 2.41
CA ILE A 67 -6.19 8.70 3.08
C ILE A 67 -5.25 9.46 4.04
N ASP A 68 -4.43 8.73 4.80
CA ASP A 68 -3.45 9.35 5.70
C ASP A 68 -2.32 10.07 4.97
N TRP A 69 -1.85 9.51 3.85
CA TRP A 69 -0.89 10.17 2.97
C TRP A 69 -1.47 11.49 2.42
N CYS A 70 -2.72 11.48 1.95
CA CYS A 70 -3.43 12.67 1.47
C CYS A 70 -3.53 13.74 2.56
N LYS A 71 -3.94 13.37 3.78
CA LYS A 71 -4.00 14.30 4.92
C LYS A 71 -2.64 14.93 5.23
N LYS A 72 -1.55 14.15 5.22
CA LYS A 72 -0.19 14.65 5.45
C LYS A 72 0.25 15.60 4.34
N THR A 73 0.07 15.22 3.08
CA THR A 73 0.49 16.00 1.92
C THR A 73 -0.30 17.30 1.77
N MET A 74 -1.61 17.29 2.02
CA MET A 74 -2.44 18.51 1.99
C MET A 74 -2.10 19.49 3.13
N ARG A 75 -1.76 19.00 4.32
CA ARG A 75 -1.31 19.84 5.45
C ARG A 75 0.04 20.52 5.17
N ILE A 76 0.91 19.90 4.39
CA ILE A 76 2.16 20.51 3.93
C ILE A 76 1.85 21.59 2.90
N GLY A 77 1.00 21.32 1.90
CA GLY A 77 0.60 22.30 0.87
C GLY A 77 0.02 23.60 1.44
N MET A 78 -0.83 23.53 2.48
CA MET A 78 -1.39 24.73 3.12
C MET A 78 -0.34 25.57 3.88
N LYS A 79 0.76 24.99 4.36
CA LYS A 79 1.85 25.75 5.00
C LYS A 79 2.67 26.57 4.00
N TYR A 80 2.72 26.14 2.73
CA TYR A 80 3.50 26.79 1.68
C TYR A 80 2.67 27.72 0.78
N SER A 81 1.34 27.72 0.91
CA SER A 81 0.46 28.62 0.14
C SER A 81 0.27 30.02 0.76
N ASN A 82 0.84 30.27 1.94
CA ASN A 82 0.79 31.56 2.65
C ASN A 82 2.17 32.27 2.69
N LYS A 83 2.98 32.13 1.63
CA LYS A 83 4.23 32.86 1.49
C LYS A 83 4.25 33.66 0.19
#